data_AF-A0A835BW40-F1
#
_entry.id   AF-A0A835BW40-F1
#
_cell.length_a   1.000
_cell.length_b   1.000
_cell.length_c   1.000
_cell.angle_alpha   90.00
_cell.angle_beta   90.00
_cell.angle_gamma   90.00
#
_symmetry.space_group_name_H-M   'P 1'
#
loop_
_entity.id
_entity.type
_entity.pdbx_description
1 polymer ?
#
loop_
_entity_poly.entity_id
_entity_poly.type
_entity_poly.pdbx_seq_one_letter_code
_entity_poly.pdbx_strand_id
1 'polypeptide(L)'
;MAPIRWSPPPPLLLLLFFFAAAAAPATATEEDPSAPTPPPSPTPWPERFHAVMFTNLTNYSYASTGPPLRITDLYYDWPRRRNLNLVRHQLSGDPLHDVEWNNGTSFYFDDSSCRVERFHVGVLPPWWLSGGGAEYAGRAVAGGIECHVWGKAGFIFYYEEVATGRPVRWDFIDVTGIQQFVMRFEPGKALEDDKQWQAPAYCFMDDDDDEGKGKRNGDGEEVGDGFEEAIRILRELAGAAATS
;
A
#
# COMPACT_ATOMS: atom_id res chain seq x y z
N MET A 1 36.19 -7.97 77.64
CA MET A 1 35.38 -9.09 77.09
C MET A 1 35.06 -8.78 75.63
N ALA A 2 35.25 -9.78 74.76
CA ALA A 2 35.14 -9.79 73.28
C ALA A 2 36.23 -9.05 72.47
N PRO A 3 37.25 -9.78 71.94
CA PRO A 3 38.09 -9.28 70.86
C PRO A 3 37.41 -9.45 69.48
N ILE A 4 37.65 -8.45 68.63
CA ILE A 4 37.26 -8.32 67.23
C ILE A 4 37.71 -9.56 66.43
N ARG A 5 36.77 -10.27 65.80
CA ARG A 5 37.06 -11.36 64.87
C ARG A 5 37.15 -10.80 63.44
N TRP A 6 38.35 -10.86 62.87
CA TRP A 6 38.57 -10.71 61.44
C TRP A 6 38.10 -11.95 60.69
N SER A 7 37.30 -11.75 59.66
CA SER A 7 36.88 -12.79 58.70
C SER A 7 37.87 -12.84 57.54
N PRO A 8 38.38 -14.01 57.12
CA PRO A 8 39.14 -14.14 55.88
C PRO A 8 38.20 -14.26 54.66
N PRO A 9 38.60 -13.78 53.47
CA PRO A 9 37.83 -13.95 52.24
C PRO A 9 37.96 -15.38 51.67
N PRO A 10 36.95 -15.86 50.92
CA PRO A 10 37.01 -17.18 50.27
C PRO A 10 37.88 -17.16 49.00
N PRO A 11 38.39 -18.32 48.55
CA PRO A 11 39.42 -18.41 47.54
C PRO A 11 38.88 -18.23 46.11
N LEU A 12 39.70 -17.55 45.30
CA LEU A 12 39.63 -17.50 43.83
C LEU A 12 39.49 -18.91 43.24
N LEU A 13 38.50 -19.09 42.37
CA LEU A 13 38.48 -20.17 41.40
C LEU A 13 38.46 -19.54 40.00
N LEU A 14 39.64 -19.60 39.37
CA LEU A 14 39.88 -19.29 37.97
C LEU A 14 39.06 -20.23 37.07
N LEU A 15 38.33 -19.66 36.11
CA LEU A 15 37.98 -20.32 34.84
C LEU A 15 37.82 -19.24 33.76
N LEU A 16 38.98 -18.79 33.24
CA LEU A 16 39.07 -18.03 32.00
C LEU A 16 38.89 -19.02 30.83
N PHE A 17 37.71 -19.04 30.23
CA PHE A 17 37.52 -19.65 28.91
C PHE A 17 38.12 -18.72 27.85
N PHE A 18 39.35 -19.01 27.42
CA PHE A 18 39.91 -18.47 26.19
C PHE A 18 39.20 -19.10 24.99
N PHE A 19 38.18 -18.43 24.44
CA PHE A 19 37.75 -18.69 23.07
C PHE A 19 38.71 -17.98 22.11
N ALA A 20 39.67 -18.73 21.57
CA ALA A 20 40.41 -18.30 20.39
C ALA A 20 39.48 -18.40 19.18
N ALA A 21 38.81 -17.30 18.84
CA ALA A 21 38.16 -17.16 17.54
C ALA A 21 39.27 -16.99 16.49
N ALA A 22 39.52 -18.03 15.71
CA ALA A 22 40.32 -17.94 14.50
C ALA A 22 39.61 -16.99 13.53
N ALA A 23 40.10 -15.75 13.43
CA ALA A 23 39.71 -14.83 12.37
C ALA A 23 40.27 -15.38 11.06
N ALA A 24 39.42 -16.07 10.29
CA ALA A 24 39.69 -16.29 8.88
C ALA A 24 39.66 -14.92 8.18
N PRO A 25 40.67 -14.58 7.35
CA PRO A 25 40.60 -13.34 6.58
C PRO A 25 39.44 -13.47 5.60
N ALA A 26 38.46 -12.56 5.72
CA ALA A 26 37.45 -12.38 4.69
C ALA A 26 38.19 -11.91 3.43
N THR A 27 38.33 -12.82 2.46
CA THR A 27 38.65 -12.46 1.09
C THR A 27 37.57 -11.52 0.60
N ALA A 28 37.89 -10.23 0.52
CA ALA A 28 37.10 -9.28 -0.23
C ALA A 28 37.14 -9.73 -1.69
N THR A 29 36.01 -10.23 -2.19
CA THR A 29 35.80 -10.46 -3.61
C THR A 29 35.89 -9.09 -4.29
N GLU A 30 36.93 -8.85 -5.09
CA GLU A 30 36.96 -7.70 -5.99
C GLU A 30 35.79 -7.85 -6.97
N GLU A 31 34.81 -6.94 -6.88
CA GLU A 31 33.74 -6.84 -7.87
C GLU A 31 34.38 -6.50 -9.23
N ASP A 32 34.08 -7.33 -10.23
CA ASP A 32 34.52 -7.14 -11.61
C ASP A 32 33.99 -5.79 -12.13
N PRO A 33 34.87 -4.80 -12.44
CA PRO A 33 34.46 -3.47 -12.89
C PRO A 33 33.78 -3.49 -14.28
N SER A 34 33.73 -4.65 -14.95
CA SER A 34 33.04 -4.85 -16.23
C SER A 34 31.65 -5.49 -16.11
N ALA A 35 31.24 -5.91 -14.91
CA ALA A 35 29.90 -6.42 -14.69
C ALA A 35 28.87 -5.29 -14.83
N PRO A 36 27.79 -5.47 -15.63
CA PRO A 36 26.73 -4.48 -15.69
C PRO A 36 26.11 -4.32 -14.30
N THR A 37 26.02 -3.07 -13.83
CA THR A 37 25.38 -2.75 -12.55
C THR A 37 23.97 -3.35 -12.54
N PRO A 38 23.58 -4.08 -11.49
CA PRO A 38 22.22 -4.61 -11.41
C PRO A 38 21.21 -3.45 -11.46
N PRO A 39 20.02 -3.67 -12.02
CA PRO A 39 18.97 -2.66 -11.98
C PRO A 39 18.68 -2.26 -10.52
N PRO A 40 18.22 -1.02 -10.28
CA PRO A 40 17.82 -0.59 -8.94
C PRO A 40 16.75 -1.52 -8.38
N SER A 41 16.48 -1.49 -7.08
CA SER A 41 15.34 -2.20 -6.49
C SER A 41 14.33 -1.18 -5.97
N PRO A 42 13.01 -1.43 -6.06
CA PRO A 42 12.02 -0.51 -5.53
C PRO A 42 12.12 -0.40 -4.01
N THR A 43 11.84 0.79 -3.47
CA THR A 43 11.84 1.05 -2.04
C THR A 43 10.56 0.46 -1.41
N PRO A 44 10.65 -0.37 -0.35
CA PRO A 44 9.47 -0.82 0.38
C PRO A 44 8.71 0.38 0.97
N TRP A 45 7.37 0.30 0.99
CA TRP A 45 6.59 1.33 1.66
C TRP A 45 6.87 1.35 3.18
N PRO A 46 6.81 2.52 3.83
CA PRO A 46 6.78 2.59 5.28
C PRO A 46 5.58 1.84 5.85
N GLU A 47 5.69 1.27 7.05
CA GLU A 47 4.57 0.56 7.71
C GLU A 47 3.34 1.45 7.94
N ARG A 48 3.55 2.76 8.04
CA ARG A 48 2.49 3.76 8.09
C ARG A 48 2.89 4.98 7.28
N PHE A 49 1.94 5.61 6.61
CA PHE A 49 2.15 6.92 6.03
C PHE A 49 0.83 7.64 5.81
N HIS A 50 0.95 8.95 5.61
CA HIS A 50 -0.09 9.78 5.02
C HIS A 50 0.40 10.27 3.65
N ALA A 51 -0.47 10.24 2.64
CA ALA A 51 -0.19 10.77 1.32
C ALA A 51 -1.35 11.65 0.84
N VAL A 52 -1.03 12.82 0.28
CA VAL A 52 -2.01 13.63 -0.44
C VAL A 52 -1.81 13.37 -1.93
N MET A 53 -2.85 12.88 -2.59
CA MET A 53 -2.80 12.48 -3.99
C MET A 53 -3.76 13.29 -4.84
N PHE A 54 -3.30 13.74 -6.01
CA PHE A 54 -4.17 14.25 -7.05
C PHE A 54 -4.46 13.13 -8.05
N THR A 55 -5.72 12.78 -8.21
CA THR A 55 -6.15 11.78 -9.19
C THR A 55 -6.76 12.47 -10.40
N ASN A 56 -6.30 12.07 -11.58
CA ASN A 56 -6.82 12.42 -12.88
C ASN A 56 -7.28 11.16 -13.61
N LEU A 57 -8.58 11.06 -13.88
CA LEU A 57 -9.18 10.02 -14.69
C LEU A 57 -9.23 10.47 -16.15
N THR A 58 -8.42 9.85 -16.99
CA THR A 58 -8.33 10.20 -18.41
C THR A 58 -9.36 9.49 -19.28
N ASN A 59 -9.94 8.37 -18.83
CA ASN A 59 -11.00 7.65 -19.53
C ASN A 59 -12.23 7.47 -18.62
N TYR A 60 -13.25 8.29 -18.84
CA TYR A 60 -14.51 8.20 -18.09
C TYR A 60 -15.29 6.98 -18.61
N SER A 61 -15.12 5.83 -17.96
CA SER A 61 -16.01 4.68 -18.14
C SER A 61 -16.99 4.58 -16.97
N TYR A 62 -18.10 3.87 -17.18
CA TYR A 62 -19.12 3.58 -16.15
C TYR A 62 -18.55 2.95 -14.86
N ALA A 63 -17.31 2.44 -14.89
CA ALA A 63 -16.63 1.87 -13.73
C ALA A 63 -16.05 2.92 -12.76
N SER A 64 -15.92 4.19 -13.17
CA SER A 64 -15.50 5.28 -12.28
C SER A 64 -16.72 6.01 -11.73
N THR A 65 -17.10 5.66 -10.51
CA THR A 65 -18.20 6.28 -9.76
C THR A 65 -17.75 7.63 -9.17
N GLY A 66 -17.45 8.62 -10.02
CA GLY A 66 -17.18 9.97 -9.54
C GLY A 66 -16.54 10.92 -10.57
N PRO A 67 -16.52 12.23 -10.27
CA PRO A 67 -15.84 13.22 -11.10
C PRO A 67 -14.39 12.86 -11.43
N PRO A 68 -13.91 13.21 -12.64
CA PRO A 68 -12.62 12.78 -13.15
C PRO A 68 -11.41 13.33 -12.38
N LEU A 69 -11.57 14.45 -11.69
CA LEU A 69 -10.52 15.08 -10.89
C LEU A 69 -10.88 15.06 -9.41
N ARG A 70 -9.95 14.61 -8.57
CA ARG A 70 -10.14 14.54 -7.11
C ARG A 70 -8.82 14.63 -6.36
N ILE A 71 -8.90 15.11 -5.11
CA ILE A 71 -7.81 15.04 -4.14
C ILE A 71 -8.15 13.94 -3.14
N THR A 72 -7.19 13.09 -2.82
CA THR A 72 -7.34 12.02 -1.84
C THR A 72 -6.30 12.18 -0.75
N ASP A 73 -6.74 12.24 0.51
CA ASP A 73 -5.88 11.98 1.66
C ASP A 73 -5.89 10.47 1.92
N LEU A 74 -4.77 9.79 1.66
CA LEU A 74 -4.58 8.37 1.90
C LEU A 74 -3.83 8.18 3.23
N TYR A 75 -4.48 7.48 4.16
CA TYR A 75 -3.87 6.98 5.38
C TYR A 75 -3.67 5.46 5.28
N TYR A 76 -2.42 5.05 5.39
CA TYR A 76 -2.01 3.64 5.35
C TYR A 76 -1.52 3.18 6.74
N ASP A 77 -2.05 2.07 7.25
CA ASP A 77 -1.66 1.49 8.55
C ASP A 77 -1.49 -0.03 8.44
N TRP A 78 -0.32 -0.48 7.99
CA TRP A 78 -0.02 -1.91 7.80
C TRP A 78 -0.07 -2.74 9.08
N PRO A 79 0.45 -2.30 10.23
CA PRO A 79 0.33 -3.08 11.47
C PRO A 79 -1.12 -3.44 11.82
N ARG A 80 -2.09 -2.62 11.41
CA ARG A 80 -3.53 -2.86 11.58
C ARG A 80 -4.25 -3.29 10.31
N ARG A 81 -3.50 -3.45 9.20
CA ARG A 81 -3.97 -3.95 7.91
C ARG A 81 -5.21 -3.23 7.38
N ARG A 82 -5.14 -1.89 7.37
CA ARG A 82 -6.23 -1.01 6.96
C ARG A 82 -5.73 0.17 6.13
N ASN A 83 -6.58 0.62 5.22
CA ASN A 83 -6.38 1.78 4.37
C ASN A 83 -7.61 2.69 4.46
N LEU A 84 -7.39 4.01 4.45
CA LEU A 84 -8.46 5.00 4.40
C LEU A 84 -8.11 6.02 3.33
N ASN A 85 -8.94 6.12 2.32
CA ASN A 85 -8.93 7.18 1.33
C ASN A 85 -10.05 8.18 1.66
N LEU A 86 -9.70 9.43 1.98
CA LEU A 86 -10.65 10.53 2.08
C LEU A 86 -10.67 11.27 0.75
N VAL A 87 -11.67 10.96 -0.08
CA VAL A 87 -11.76 11.41 -1.46
C VAL A 87 -12.60 12.69 -1.55
N ARG A 88 -11.97 13.78 -2.00
CA ARG A 88 -12.60 15.09 -2.16
C ARG A 88 -12.78 15.42 -3.64
N HIS A 89 -14.03 15.62 -4.03
CA HIS A 89 -14.37 16.11 -5.36
C HIS A 89 -14.37 17.64 -5.38
N GLN A 90 -14.26 18.21 -6.58
CA GLN A 90 -14.42 19.65 -6.73
C GLN A 90 -15.84 20.06 -6.30
N LEU A 91 -15.93 21.08 -5.44
CA LEU A 91 -17.19 21.65 -4.95
C LEU A 91 -18.05 20.73 -4.06
N SER A 92 -17.55 19.57 -3.62
CA SER A 92 -18.22 18.76 -2.60
C SER A 92 -17.97 19.33 -1.20
N GLY A 93 -18.94 19.18 -0.30
CA GLY A 93 -18.78 19.54 1.11
C GLY A 93 -17.90 18.53 1.83
N ASP A 94 -18.48 17.36 2.10
CA ASP A 94 -17.80 16.28 2.81
C ASP A 94 -17.07 15.32 1.84
N PRO A 95 -16.00 14.65 2.30
CA PRO A 95 -15.30 13.66 1.50
C PRO A 95 -16.11 12.35 1.42
N LEU A 96 -16.00 11.68 0.28
CA LEU A 96 -16.33 10.26 0.18
C LEU A 96 -15.24 9.49 0.95
N HIS A 97 -15.65 8.67 1.91
CA HIS A 97 -14.75 7.77 2.63
C HIS A 97 -14.64 6.47 1.86
N ASP A 98 -13.42 5.99 1.67
CA ASP A 98 -13.12 4.65 1.17
C ASP A 98 -12.23 3.94 2.19
N VAL A 99 -12.86 3.09 3.00
CA VAL A 99 -12.22 2.29 4.05
C VAL A 99 -11.97 0.89 3.50
N GLU A 100 -10.70 0.53 3.37
CA GLU A 100 -10.27 -0.76 2.86
C GLU A 100 -9.74 -1.64 4.00
N TRP A 101 -10.28 -2.86 4.11
CA TRP A 101 -9.84 -3.85 5.08
C TRP A 101 -9.10 -5.00 4.41
N ASN A 102 -8.20 -5.63 5.16
CA ASN A 102 -7.37 -6.73 4.64
C ASN A 102 -8.12 -8.02 4.29
N ASN A 103 -9.38 -8.15 4.69
CA ASN A 103 -10.24 -9.23 4.22
C ASN A 103 -10.76 -9.00 2.79
N GLY A 104 -10.26 -7.96 2.12
CA GLY A 104 -10.64 -7.56 0.77
C GLY A 104 -11.94 -6.79 0.70
N THR A 105 -12.51 -6.34 1.81
CA THR A 105 -13.74 -5.52 1.79
C THR A 105 -13.37 -4.05 1.75
N SER A 106 -13.97 -3.31 0.83
CA SER A 106 -13.90 -1.86 0.76
C SER A 106 -15.28 -1.25 0.94
N PHE A 107 -15.36 -0.20 1.75
CA PHE A 107 -16.59 0.54 2.01
C PHE A 107 -16.45 1.96 1.48
N TYR A 108 -17.26 2.30 0.48
CA TYR A 108 -17.38 3.64 -0.06
C TYR A 108 -18.62 4.30 0.53
N PHE A 109 -18.48 5.33 1.35
CA PHE A 109 -19.62 5.96 2.00
C PHE A 109 -19.48 7.46 2.23
N ASP A 110 -20.63 8.12 2.29
CA ASP A 110 -20.83 9.49 2.74
C ASP A 110 -22.07 9.53 3.65
N ASP A 111 -22.46 10.70 4.14
CA ASP A 111 -23.60 10.89 5.06
C ASP A 111 -24.94 10.33 4.56
N SER A 112 -25.06 10.00 3.27
CA SER A 112 -26.31 9.61 2.61
C SER A 112 -26.30 8.23 1.96
N SER A 113 -25.12 7.67 1.69
CA SER A 113 -24.99 6.45 0.89
C SER A 113 -23.83 5.57 1.32
N CYS A 114 -23.96 4.26 1.08
CA CYS A 114 -22.87 3.30 1.20
C CYS A 114 -22.88 2.33 0.01
N ARG A 115 -21.68 2.01 -0.50
CA ARG A 115 -21.42 0.95 -1.48
C ARG A 115 -20.30 0.07 -0.94
N VAL A 116 -20.53 -1.24 -0.94
CA VAL A 116 -19.57 -2.23 -0.45
C VAL A 116 -18.99 -2.98 -1.64
N GLU A 117 -17.67 -3.09 -1.71
CA GLU A 117 -16.97 -3.84 -2.75
C GLU A 117 -16.00 -4.87 -2.18
N ARG A 118 -15.67 -5.86 -3.03
CA ARG A 118 -14.75 -6.94 -2.70
C ARG A 118 -13.56 -6.96 -3.66
N PHE A 119 -12.41 -6.58 -3.15
CA PHE A 119 -11.12 -6.69 -3.82
C PHE A 119 -10.29 -7.78 -3.17
N HIS A 120 -10.11 -8.91 -3.87
CA HIS A 120 -9.42 -10.10 -3.32
C HIS A 120 -7.99 -9.84 -2.85
N VAL A 121 -7.33 -8.79 -3.35
CA VAL A 121 -5.97 -8.40 -2.97
C VAL A 121 -5.88 -7.85 -1.53
N GLY A 122 -6.95 -7.22 -1.03
CA GLY A 122 -6.93 -6.53 0.27
C GLY A 122 -5.92 -5.37 0.33
N VAL A 123 -5.43 -5.08 1.54
CA VAL A 123 -4.46 -3.99 1.75
C VAL A 123 -3.08 -4.44 1.28
N LEU A 124 -2.44 -3.64 0.43
CA LEU A 124 -1.12 -3.97 -0.11
C LEU A 124 -0.04 -3.99 1.00
N PRO A 125 0.81 -5.03 1.07
CA PRO A 125 1.94 -5.06 2.02
C PRO A 125 3.02 -4.01 1.70
N PRO A 126 3.87 -3.63 2.66
CA PRO A 126 5.03 -2.76 2.43
C PRO A 126 5.93 -3.19 1.27
N TRP A 127 6.07 -4.50 1.09
CA TRP A 127 6.87 -5.11 0.03
C TRP A 127 6.06 -5.42 -1.23
N TRP A 128 4.86 -4.87 -1.40
CA TRP A 128 4.02 -5.22 -2.56
C TRP A 128 4.73 -4.94 -3.88
N LEU A 129 5.62 -3.96 -3.97
CA LEU A 129 6.43 -3.71 -5.17
C LEU A 129 7.80 -4.38 -5.08
N SER A 130 8.49 -4.25 -3.94
CA SER A 130 9.87 -4.72 -3.74
C SER A 130 9.99 -6.23 -3.53
N GLY A 131 8.91 -6.93 -3.17
CA GLY A 131 8.86 -8.35 -2.85
C GLY A 131 8.83 -9.27 -4.08
N GLY A 132 8.95 -8.73 -5.29
CA GLY A 132 8.99 -9.49 -6.54
C GLY A 132 7.82 -9.22 -7.48
N GLY A 133 7.96 -9.65 -8.74
CA GLY A 133 6.97 -9.44 -9.79
C GLY A 133 6.80 -8.00 -10.28
N ALA A 134 7.66 -7.08 -9.84
CA ALA A 134 7.81 -5.75 -10.42
C ALA A 134 8.94 -5.77 -11.46
N GLU A 135 8.72 -5.14 -12.60
CA GLU A 135 9.65 -5.09 -13.72
C GLU A 135 10.18 -3.67 -13.89
N TYR A 136 11.50 -3.51 -13.97
CA TYR A 136 12.09 -2.19 -14.16
C TYR A 136 11.84 -1.70 -15.57
N ALA A 137 11.09 -0.61 -15.70
CA ALA A 137 10.71 -0.02 -16.99
C ALA A 137 11.64 1.15 -17.40
N GLY A 138 12.62 1.52 -16.57
CA GLY A 138 13.59 2.57 -16.86
C GLY A 138 13.39 3.84 -16.04
N ARG A 139 13.81 4.98 -16.60
CA ARG A 139 13.66 6.31 -15.98
C ARG A 139 12.67 7.16 -16.76
N ALA A 140 11.91 7.98 -16.06
CA ALA A 140 11.00 8.96 -16.64
C ALA A 140 10.89 10.20 -15.76
N VAL A 141 10.36 11.30 -16.32
CA VAL A 141 10.05 12.51 -15.55
C VAL A 141 8.55 12.57 -15.29
N ALA A 142 8.14 12.67 -14.02
CA ALA A 142 6.76 12.83 -13.60
C ALA A 142 6.62 14.08 -12.71
N GLY A 143 5.78 15.04 -13.11
CA GLY A 143 5.60 16.28 -12.35
C GLY A 143 6.88 17.12 -12.19
N GLY A 144 7.84 16.97 -13.11
CA GLY A 144 9.16 17.61 -13.03
C GLY A 144 10.19 16.89 -12.14
N ILE A 145 9.84 15.72 -11.60
CA ILE A 145 10.72 14.89 -10.76
C ILE A 145 11.25 13.71 -11.58
N GLU A 146 12.54 13.42 -11.48
CA GLU A 146 13.15 12.27 -12.11
C GLU A 146 12.86 10.98 -11.31
N CYS A 147 12.32 9.97 -11.98
CA CYS A 147 11.82 8.76 -11.35
C CYS A 147 12.42 7.49 -11.98
N HIS A 148 12.65 6.49 -11.13
CA HIS A 148 12.60 5.08 -11.53
C HIS A 148 11.15 4.68 -11.79
N VAL A 149 10.93 3.86 -12.83
CA VAL A 149 9.60 3.37 -13.20
C VAL A 149 9.56 1.85 -13.08
N TRP A 150 8.51 1.36 -12.43
CA TRP A 150 8.27 -0.06 -12.20
C TRP A 150 6.91 -0.45 -12.78
N GLY A 151 6.90 -1.44 -13.68
CA GLY A 151 5.67 -2.09 -14.14
C GLY A 151 5.30 -3.24 -13.20
N LYS A 152 4.01 -3.42 -12.91
CA LYS A 152 3.52 -4.58 -12.15
C LYS A 152 2.16 -5.02 -12.66
N ALA A 153 1.95 -6.33 -12.68
CA ALA A 153 0.67 -6.95 -13.04
C ALA A 153 0.12 -6.61 -14.44
N GLY A 154 0.93 -6.03 -15.33
CA GLY A 154 0.52 -5.65 -16.68
C GLY A 154 -0.30 -4.36 -16.80
N PHE A 155 -0.77 -3.78 -15.69
CA PHE A 155 -1.60 -2.56 -15.70
C PHE A 155 -1.18 -1.48 -14.70
N ILE A 156 -0.20 -1.75 -13.83
CA ILE A 156 0.28 -0.79 -12.82
C ILE A 156 1.65 -0.25 -13.25
N PHE A 157 1.81 1.07 -13.26
CA PHE A 157 3.13 1.73 -13.34
C PHE A 157 3.37 2.60 -12.13
N TYR A 158 4.47 2.35 -11.43
CA TYR A 158 4.84 3.04 -10.21
C TYR A 158 6.10 3.87 -10.43
N TYR A 159 6.01 5.16 -10.13
CA TYR A 159 7.08 6.12 -10.28
C TYR A 159 7.65 6.46 -8.91
N GLU A 160 8.93 6.18 -8.74
CA GLU A 160 9.69 6.40 -7.51
C GLU A 160 10.80 7.43 -7.76
N GLU A 161 10.87 8.50 -6.96
CA GLU A 161 11.91 9.52 -7.09
C GLU A 161 13.31 8.91 -6.94
N VAL A 162 14.18 9.11 -7.94
CA VAL A 162 15.53 8.52 -7.96
C VAL A 162 16.35 8.95 -6.75
N ALA A 163 16.23 10.21 -6.33
CA ALA A 163 17.07 10.78 -5.29
C ALA A 163 16.73 10.27 -3.88
N THR A 164 15.49 9.82 -3.64
CA THR A 164 15.00 9.57 -2.27
C THR A 164 14.24 8.26 -2.08
N GLY A 165 13.80 7.61 -3.16
CA GLY A 165 12.89 6.47 -3.06
C GLY A 165 11.43 6.85 -2.76
N ARG A 166 11.08 8.15 -2.74
CA ARG A 166 9.72 8.59 -2.44
C ARG A 166 8.75 8.25 -3.58
N PRO A 167 7.52 7.78 -3.30
CA PRO A 167 6.48 7.66 -4.32
C PRO A 167 6.18 9.03 -4.97
N VAL A 168 6.07 9.05 -6.31
CA VAL A 168 5.75 10.27 -7.07
C VAL A 168 4.44 10.14 -7.83
N ARG A 169 4.19 8.98 -8.44
CA ARG A 169 3.00 8.77 -9.28
C ARG A 169 2.66 7.30 -9.41
N TRP A 170 1.37 6.98 -9.49
CA TRP A 170 0.84 5.66 -9.84
C TRP A 170 -0.06 5.80 -11.06
N ASP A 171 0.16 4.96 -12.06
CA ASP A 171 -0.75 4.81 -13.18
C ASP A 171 -1.41 3.44 -13.12
N PHE A 172 -2.73 3.43 -13.25
CA PHE A 172 -3.52 2.25 -13.51
C PHE A 172 -4.02 2.37 -14.95
N ILE A 173 -3.33 1.69 -15.87
CA ILE A 173 -3.57 1.75 -17.32
C ILE A 173 -4.64 0.72 -17.73
N ASP A 174 -5.65 0.55 -16.89
CA ASP A 174 -6.84 -0.24 -17.23
C ASP A 174 -7.81 0.57 -18.11
N VAL A 175 -9.04 0.09 -18.26
CA VAL A 175 -10.11 0.76 -19.02
C VAL A 175 -10.36 2.19 -18.53
N THR A 176 -10.02 2.54 -17.30
CA THR A 176 -10.32 3.85 -16.68
C THR A 176 -9.19 4.88 -16.80
N GLY A 177 -7.96 4.45 -17.07
CA GLY A 177 -6.82 5.35 -17.28
C GLY A 177 -6.58 6.31 -16.11
N ILE A 178 -6.39 5.74 -14.91
CA ILE A 178 -6.19 6.50 -13.67
C ILE A 178 -4.73 6.92 -13.56
N GLN A 179 -4.50 8.21 -13.32
CA GLN A 179 -3.19 8.75 -12.96
C GLN A 179 -3.29 9.40 -11.59
N GLN A 180 -2.51 8.93 -10.63
CA GLN A 180 -2.47 9.47 -9.27
C GLN A 180 -1.10 10.07 -9.02
N PHE A 181 -1.03 11.38 -8.82
CA PHE A 181 0.19 12.10 -8.47
C PHE A 181 0.27 12.29 -6.96
N VAL A 182 1.39 11.91 -6.36
CA VAL A 182 1.65 12.09 -4.93
C VAL A 182 2.17 13.52 -4.72
N MET A 183 1.30 14.38 -4.20
CA MET A 183 1.58 15.80 -3.95
C MET A 183 2.33 15.99 -2.63
N ARG A 184 2.08 15.12 -1.65
CA ARG A 184 2.73 15.11 -0.33
C ARG A 184 2.82 13.67 0.17
N PHE A 185 3.92 13.32 0.83
CA PHE A 185 4.14 12.01 1.42
C PHE A 185 4.80 12.15 2.80
N GLU A 186 4.20 11.54 3.81
CA GLU A 186 4.59 11.67 5.21
C GLU A 186 4.76 10.28 5.84
N PRO A 187 5.96 9.68 5.74
CA PRO A 187 6.28 8.43 6.41
C PRO A 187 6.02 8.50 7.92
N GLY A 188 5.43 7.46 8.48
CA GLY A 188 5.14 7.32 9.90
C GLY A 188 3.92 8.10 10.40
N LYS A 189 3.31 8.97 9.58
CA LYS A 189 2.08 9.68 9.98
C LYS A 189 0.93 8.69 10.12
N ALA A 190 0.30 8.70 11.29
CA ALA A 190 -0.91 7.95 11.58
C ALA A 190 -2.11 8.90 11.62
N LEU A 191 -3.29 8.36 11.32
CA LEU A 191 -4.55 9.05 11.56
C LEU A 191 -4.81 9.14 13.07
N GLU A 192 -5.14 10.34 13.55
CA GLU A 192 -5.29 10.62 14.98
C GLU A 192 -6.63 10.11 15.53
N ASP A 193 -7.70 10.25 14.75
CA ASP A 193 -9.03 9.79 15.12
C ASP A 193 -9.27 8.36 14.63
N ASP A 194 -9.26 7.40 15.55
CA ASP A 194 -9.43 5.99 15.21
C ASP A 194 -10.85 5.66 14.70
N LYS A 195 -11.84 6.53 14.94
CA LYS A 195 -13.23 6.30 14.51
C LYS A 195 -13.39 6.38 12.99
N GLN A 196 -12.54 7.14 12.31
CA GLN A 196 -12.58 7.30 10.85
C GLN A 196 -12.22 6.00 10.10
N TRP A 197 -11.65 5.01 10.78
CA TRP A 197 -11.37 3.69 10.20
C TRP A 197 -12.59 2.76 10.17
N GLN A 198 -13.74 3.19 10.69
CA GLN A 198 -14.94 2.37 10.79
C GLN A 198 -15.94 2.75 9.71
N ALA A 199 -16.42 1.74 8.98
CA ALA A 199 -17.61 1.90 8.17
C ALA A 199 -18.84 2.10 9.10
N PRO A 200 -19.78 2.96 8.73
CA PRO A 200 -20.97 3.23 9.53
C PRO A 200 -21.97 2.06 9.48
N ALA A 201 -22.87 2.01 10.47
CA ALA A 201 -23.76 0.87 10.64
C ALA A 201 -24.68 0.58 9.44
N TYR A 202 -25.10 1.62 8.69
CA TYR A 202 -25.95 1.45 7.50
C TYR A 202 -25.22 0.77 6.32
N CYS A 203 -23.89 0.66 6.35
CA CYS A 203 -23.13 -0.14 5.37
C CYS A 203 -23.29 -1.66 5.56
N PHE A 204 -23.92 -2.10 6.65
CA PHE A 204 -24.09 -3.51 7.00
C PHE A 204 -25.56 -3.94 7.02
N MET A 205 -26.47 -3.09 6.54
CA MET A 205 -27.88 -3.46 6.39
C MET A 205 -28.04 -4.25 5.09
N ASP A 206 -28.73 -5.38 5.18
CA ASP A 206 -29.06 -6.21 4.02
C ASP A 206 -30.16 -5.49 3.20
N ASP A 207 -30.15 -5.64 1.87
CA ASP A 207 -31.18 -5.08 0.95
C ASP A 207 -32.60 -5.65 1.21
N ASP A 208 -32.77 -6.53 2.20
CA ASP A 208 -34.02 -7.19 2.55
C ASP A 208 -35.07 -6.25 3.20
N ASP A 209 -34.68 -5.01 3.56
CA ASP A 209 -35.59 -4.00 4.12
C ASP A 209 -36.21 -3.06 3.07
N ASP A 210 -35.90 -3.25 1.77
CA ASP A 210 -36.42 -2.43 0.66
C ASP A 210 -37.67 -3.05 -0.03
N GLU A 211 -38.53 -3.71 0.75
CA GLU A 211 -39.92 -4.00 0.33
C GLU A 211 -40.77 -2.72 0.35
N GLY A 212 -40.45 -1.76 -0.52
CA GLY A 212 -41.39 -0.73 -0.93
C GLY A 212 -40.85 0.67 -1.04
N LYS A 213 -39.94 0.92 -1.99
CA LYS A 213 -40.13 2.00 -3.00
C LYS A 213 -39.02 2.01 -4.05
N GLY A 214 -39.38 1.58 -5.26
CA GLY A 214 -38.73 2.07 -6.49
C GLY A 214 -37.88 1.06 -7.23
N LYS A 215 -38.51 0.03 -7.80
CA LYS A 215 -38.01 -0.58 -9.06
C LYS A 215 -37.81 0.53 -10.10
N ARG A 216 -36.58 0.97 -10.29
CA ARG A 216 -36.09 1.38 -11.61
C ARG A 216 -35.38 0.16 -12.17
N ASN A 217 -36.06 -0.51 -13.10
CA ASN A 217 -35.46 -1.54 -13.93
C ASN A 217 -34.20 -0.96 -14.60
N GLY A 218 -33.03 -1.44 -14.19
CA GLY A 218 -31.85 -1.47 -15.02
C GLY A 218 -31.83 -2.84 -15.66
N ASP A 219 -32.33 -2.92 -16.88
CA ASP A 219 -32.29 -4.12 -17.70
C ASP A 219 -30.83 -4.53 -17.90
N GLY A 220 -30.57 -5.85 -17.91
CA GLY A 220 -29.23 -6.40 -18.05
C GLY A 220 -28.52 -5.83 -19.28
N GLU A 221 -27.41 -5.14 -19.06
CA GLU A 221 -26.52 -4.65 -20.10
C GLU A 221 -25.17 -5.33 -19.90
N GLU A 222 -24.68 -5.94 -20.97
CA GLU A 222 -23.49 -6.80 -21.02
C GLU A 222 -22.31 -6.17 -20.27
N VAL A 223 -21.82 -6.88 -19.25
CA VAL A 223 -20.53 -6.60 -18.63
C VAL A 223 -19.49 -6.78 -19.72
N GLY A 224 -18.91 -5.68 -20.18
CA GLY A 224 -17.89 -5.70 -21.22
C GLY A 224 -16.71 -6.59 -20.80
N ASP A 225 -16.27 -7.44 -21.73
CA ASP A 225 -15.18 -8.43 -21.65
C ASP A 225 -13.93 -7.94 -20.86
N GLY A 226 -13.64 -6.63 -20.89
CA GLY A 226 -12.54 -6.02 -20.15
C GLY A 226 -12.69 -5.98 -18.62
N PHE A 227 -13.91 -5.96 -18.07
CA PHE A 227 -14.13 -5.96 -16.62
C PHE A 227 -13.98 -7.38 -16.03
N GLU A 228 -14.42 -8.40 -16.76
CA GLU A 228 -14.16 -9.80 -16.40
C GLU A 228 -12.66 -10.11 -16.47
N GLU A 229 -11.96 -9.59 -17.47
CA GLU A 229 -10.51 -9.77 -17.60
C GLU A 229 -9.74 -9.07 -16.48
N ALA A 230 -10.12 -7.86 -16.08
CA ALA A 230 -9.52 -7.17 -14.94
C ALA A 230 -9.74 -7.93 -13.62
N ILE A 231 -10.95 -8.48 -13.40
CA ILE A 231 -11.25 -9.34 -12.24
C ILE A 231 -10.45 -10.65 -12.29
N ARG A 232 -10.26 -11.24 -13.47
CA ARG A 232 -9.46 -12.46 -13.68
C ARG A 232 -8.00 -12.21 -13.34
N ILE A 233 -7.43 -11.10 -13.81
CA ILE A 233 -6.05 -10.69 -13.51
C ILE A 233 -5.88 -10.41 -12.01
N LEU A 234 -6.83 -9.73 -11.37
CA LEU A 234 -6.80 -9.49 -9.93
C LEU A 234 -6.86 -10.80 -9.11
N ARG A 235 -7.60 -11.82 -9.57
CA ARG A 235 -7.60 -13.17 -8.95
C ARG A 235 -6.26 -13.89 -9.10
N GLU A 236 -5.58 -13.76 -10.25
CA GLU A 236 -4.27 -14.38 -10.45
C GLU A 236 -3.19 -13.74 -9.55
N LEU A 237 -3.25 -12.43 -9.31
CA LEU A 237 -2.32 -11.73 -8.42
C LEU A 237 -2.50 -12.07 -6.95
N ALA A 238 -3.74 -12.27 -6.49
CA ALA A 238 -4.01 -12.74 -5.13
C ALA A 238 -3.41 -14.14 -4.88
N GLY A 239 -3.32 -14.97 -5.93
CA GLY A 239 -2.61 -16.27 -5.87
C GLY A 239 -1.08 -16.12 -5.81
N ALA A 240 -0.51 -15.16 -6.53
CA ALA A 240 0.93 -14.91 -6.55
C ALA A 240 1.46 -14.26 -5.25
N ALA A 241 0.67 -13.39 -4.62
CA ALA A 241 1.04 -12.74 -3.36
C ALA A 241 0.93 -13.67 -2.12
N ALA A 242 0.17 -14.75 -2.21
CA ALA A 242 -0.01 -15.72 -1.12
C ALA A 242 1.05 -16.84 -1.11
N THR A 243 1.94 -16.89 -2.11
CA THR A 243 2.90 -18.00 -2.33
C THR A 243 4.37 -17.58 -2.32
N SER A 244 4.73 -16.44 -1.73
CA SER A 244 6.13 -16.02 -1.52
C SER A 244 6.37 -15.47 -0.13
#